data_AF-A0A0C3LLD6-F1
#
_entry.id   AF-A0A0C3LLD6-F1
#
_cell.length_a   1.000
_cell.length_b   1.000
_cell.length_c   1.000
_cell.angle_alpha   90.00
_cell.angle_beta   90.00
_cell.angle_gamma   90.00
#
_symmetry.space_group_name_H-M   'P 1'
#
loop_
_entity.id
_entity.type
_entity.pdbx_description
1 polymer ?
#
loop_
_entity_poly.entity_id
_entity_poly.type
_entity_poly.pdbx_seq_one_letter_code
_entity_poly.pdbx_strand_id
1 'polypeptide(L)'
;MASFPKQNSEGYLKLERDFATVHLPGIDVPFHPRYLWAGAMPFRAYLSKKVNSVRINPDLLIRKYVPNLVPASFQASREYAQRIYDQTSSTRIDKVV
;
A
#
# COMPACT_ATOMS: atom_id res chain seq x y z
N MET A 1 -18.33 27.37 5.68
CA MET A 1 -18.85 25.98 5.58
C MET A 1 -18.51 25.48 4.20
N ALA A 2 -17.72 24.41 4.07
CA ALA A 2 -17.47 23.79 2.77
C ALA A 2 -18.80 23.25 2.22
N SER A 3 -19.18 23.68 1.02
CA SER A 3 -20.38 23.18 0.34
C SER A 3 -20.06 21.80 -0.21
N PHE A 4 -20.68 20.76 0.35
CA PHE A 4 -20.53 19.42 -0.22
C PHE A 4 -21.22 19.37 -1.59
N PRO A 5 -20.57 18.85 -2.64
CA PRO A 5 -21.15 18.78 -3.96
C PRO A 5 -22.44 17.94 -3.93
N LYS A 6 -23.51 18.45 -4.54
CA LYS A 6 -24.80 17.77 -4.62
C LYS A 6 -24.67 16.55 -5.53
N GLN A 7 -25.22 15.41 -5.08
CA GLN A 7 -25.28 14.19 -5.87
C GLN A 7 -26.14 14.42 -7.12
N ASN A 8 -25.53 14.24 -8.28
CA ASN A 8 -26.18 14.29 -9.59
C ASN A 8 -27.03 13.02 -9.76
N SER A 9 -28.07 13.09 -10.60
CA SER A 9 -28.95 11.95 -10.93
C SER A 9 -28.25 10.76 -11.59
N GLU A 10 -26.97 10.89 -11.95
CA GLU A 10 -26.15 9.88 -12.63
C GLU A 10 -25.32 8.99 -11.69
N GLY A 11 -25.40 9.19 -10.37
CA GLY A 11 -24.82 8.28 -9.38
C GLY A 11 -23.33 8.51 -9.03
N TYR A 12 -22.67 9.51 -9.61
CA TYR A 12 -21.29 9.89 -9.26
C TYR A 12 -21.18 11.39 -9.00
N LEU A 13 -20.29 11.78 -8.07
CA LEU A 13 -20.04 13.17 -7.70
C LEU A 13 -18.95 13.76 -8.60
N LYS A 14 -19.22 14.93 -9.20
CA LYS A 14 -18.17 15.71 -9.86
C LYS A 14 -17.35 16.44 -8.79
N LEU A 15 -16.08 16.09 -8.67
CA LEU A 15 -15.16 16.75 -7.75
C LEU A 15 -14.66 18.06 -8.37
N GLU A 16 -14.88 19.17 -7.67
CA GLU A 16 -14.34 20.48 -8.03
C GLU A 16 -13.16 20.81 -7.10
N ARG A 17 -12.25 21.67 -7.56
CA ARG A 17 -11.15 22.17 -6.72
C ARG A 17 -11.70 23.09 -5.64
N ASP A 18 -11.17 22.99 -4.42
CA ASP A 18 -11.49 23.88 -3.30
C ASP A 18 -10.22 24.62 -2.80
N PHE A 19 -10.36 25.53 -1.83
CA PHE A 19 -9.25 26.32 -1.25
C PHE A 19 -8.11 25.45 -0.70
N ALA A 20 -8.43 24.26 -0.17
CA ALA A 20 -7.46 23.36 0.47
C ALA A 20 -7.37 21.97 -0.18
N THR A 21 -8.14 21.69 -1.23
CA THR A 21 -8.16 20.38 -1.89
C THR A 21 -8.04 20.50 -3.40
N VAL A 22 -7.19 19.66 -3.97
CA VAL A 22 -7.03 19.51 -5.42
C VAL A 22 -7.29 18.05 -5.74
N HIS A 23 -8.34 17.78 -6.50
CA HIS A 23 -8.60 16.42 -6.95
C HIS A 23 -7.58 16.01 -8.01
N LEU A 24 -7.31 14.70 -8.13
CA LEU A 24 -6.44 14.15 -9.16
C LEU A 24 -7.32 13.62 -10.31
N PRO A 25 -7.43 14.32 -11.46
CA PRO A 25 -8.25 13.87 -12.58
C PRO A 25 -7.74 12.54 -13.13
N GLY A 26 -8.64 11.61 -13.46
CA GLY A 26 -8.30 10.32 -14.06
C GLY A 26 -7.88 9.23 -13.07
N ILE A 27 -7.88 9.50 -11.76
CA ILE A 27 -7.69 8.48 -10.72
C ILE A 27 -9.05 8.21 -10.06
N ASP A 28 -9.64 7.07 -10.41
CA ASP A 28 -10.92 6.58 -9.91
C ASP A 28 -10.77 5.44 -8.89
N VAL A 29 -9.60 4.80 -8.86
CA VAL A 29 -9.29 3.70 -7.94
C VAL A 29 -8.53 4.22 -6.70
N PRO A 30 -9.02 3.98 -5.47
CA PRO A 30 -8.31 4.37 -4.26
C PRO A 30 -7.16 3.39 -3.96
N PHE A 31 -5.96 3.68 -4.47
CA PHE A 31 -4.75 2.94 -4.17
C PHE A 31 -4.21 3.27 -2.77
N HIS A 32 -3.73 2.25 -2.04
CA HIS A 32 -3.22 2.27 -0.65
C HIS A 32 -4.24 2.07 0.49
N PRO A 33 -5.53 2.45 0.36
CA PRO A 33 -6.56 2.04 1.31
C PRO A 33 -6.78 0.53 1.39
N ARG A 34 -7.36 0.10 2.51
CA ARG A 34 -7.85 -1.26 2.73
C ARG A 34 -8.90 -1.71 1.70
N TYR A 35 -9.49 -0.78 0.94
CA TYR A 35 -10.44 -1.08 -0.12
C TYR A 35 -9.91 -2.12 -1.13
N LEU A 36 -8.62 -2.05 -1.48
CA LEU A 36 -8.00 -2.98 -2.42
C LEU A 36 -7.38 -4.22 -1.76
N TRP A 37 -7.60 -4.44 -0.47
CA TRP A 37 -6.94 -5.52 0.27
C TRP A 37 -7.28 -6.91 -0.26
N ALA A 38 -8.52 -7.14 -0.71
CA ALA A 38 -8.94 -8.39 -1.33
C ALA A 38 -8.11 -8.74 -2.59
N GLY A 39 -7.64 -7.73 -3.32
CA GLY A 39 -6.77 -7.90 -4.50
C GLY A 39 -5.31 -8.22 -4.18
N ALA A 40 -4.88 -8.13 -2.92
CA ALA A 40 -3.48 -8.33 -2.54
C ALA A 40 -3.02 -9.80 -2.68
N MET A 41 -3.91 -10.76 -2.44
CA MET A 41 -3.59 -12.19 -2.53
C MET A 41 -3.16 -12.64 -3.94
N PRO A 42 -3.93 -12.36 -5.02
CA PRO A 42 -3.50 -12.72 -6.37
C PRO A 42 -2.24 -11.95 -6.80
N PHE A 43 -2.09 -10.67 -6.41
CA PHE A 43 -0.90 -9.90 -6.73
C PHE A 43 0.37 -10.45 -6.05
N ARG A 44 0.27 -10.89 -4.79
CA ARG A 44 1.35 -11.59 -4.09
C ARG A 44 1.76 -12.88 -4.79
N ALA A 45 0.79 -13.67 -5.27
CA ALA A 45 1.08 -14.90 -6.02
C ALA A 45 1.79 -14.59 -7.33
N TYR A 46 1.40 -13.51 -8.03
CA TYR A 46 2.09 -13.04 -9.22
C TYR A 46 3.55 -12.63 -8.92
N LEU A 47 3.78 -11.81 -7.89
CA LEU A 47 5.14 -11.40 -7.49
C LEU A 47 6.01 -12.61 -7.12
N SER A 48 5.45 -13.61 -6.45
CA SER A 48 6.19 -14.83 -6.09
C SER A 48 6.71 -15.60 -7.32
N LYS A 49 6.06 -15.45 -8.48
CA LYS A 49 6.51 -16.05 -9.75
C LYS A 49 7.53 -15.19 -10.49
N LYS A 50 7.46 -13.86 -10.34
CA LYS A 50 8.29 -12.89 -11.07
C LYS A 50 9.58 -12.51 -10.34
N VAL A 51 9.54 -12.50 -9.02
CA VAL A 51 10.67 -12.16 -8.16
C VAL A 51 11.40 -13.44 -7.79
N ASN A 52 12.56 -13.65 -8.39
CA ASN A 52 13.42 -14.79 -8.06
C ASN A 52 14.25 -14.47 -6.81
N SER A 53 13.94 -15.13 -5.69
CA SER A 53 14.61 -14.91 -4.40
C SER A 53 16.12 -15.20 -4.45
N VAL A 54 16.58 -16.14 -5.29
CA VAL A 54 18.01 -16.47 -5.44
C VAL A 54 18.80 -15.33 -6.05
N ARG A 55 18.12 -14.43 -6.79
CA ARG A 55 18.75 -13.25 -7.42
C ARG A 55 18.69 -12.00 -6.55
N ILE A 56 18.15 -12.09 -5.34
CA ILE A 56 18.10 -10.95 -4.42
C ILE A 56 19.34 -10.99 -3.54
N ASN A 57 20.14 -9.93 -3.58
CA ASN A 57 21.20 -9.69 -2.61
C ASN A 57 20.65 -8.83 -1.44
N PRO A 58 20.48 -9.38 -0.22
CA PRO A 58 19.97 -8.62 0.93
C PRO A 58 20.82 -7.42 1.32
N ASP A 59 22.13 -7.44 1.08
CA ASP A 59 23.07 -6.37 1.46
C ASP A 59 22.86 -5.07 0.67
N LEU A 60 22.15 -5.16 -0.46
CA LEU A 60 21.72 -3.98 -1.22
C LEU A 60 20.47 -3.33 -0.65
N LEU A 61 19.73 -4.03 0.22
CA LEU A 61 18.47 -3.56 0.78
C LEU A 61 18.62 -3.16 2.25
N ILE A 62 19.36 -3.95 3.03
CA ILE A 62 19.55 -3.72 4.46
C ILE A 62 20.14 -2.32 4.68
N ARG A 63 19.43 -1.52 5.48
CA ARG A 63 19.72 -0.10 5.80
C ARG A 63 19.73 0.88 4.62
N LYS A 64 19.57 0.41 3.37
CA LYS A 64 19.63 1.22 2.14
C LYS A 64 18.26 1.47 1.51
N TYR A 65 17.31 0.57 1.74
CA TYR A 65 15.95 0.68 1.23
C TYR A 65 15.00 1.16 2.33
N VAL A 66 14.18 2.16 2.04
CA VAL A 66 13.09 2.64 2.93
C VAL A 66 11.75 2.35 2.22
N PRO A 67 10.99 1.33 2.65
CA PRO A 67 9.69 1.01 2.06
C PRO A 67 8.60 2.01 2.50
N ASN A 68 7.54 2.13 1.69
CA ASN A 68 6.39 2.97 2.04
C ASN A 68 5.55 2.39 3.20
N LEU A 69 5.52 1.06 3.34
CA LEU A 69 4.73 0.39 4.37
C LEU A 69 5.29 0.69 5.76
N VAL A 70 6.59 0.42 5.96
CA VAL A 70 7.30 0.70 7.20
C VAL A 70 8.29 1.82 6.92
N PRO A 71 8.05 3.07 7.36
CA PRO A 71 8.89 4.23 7.03
C PRO A 71 10.18 4.25 7.86
N ALA A 72 10.94 3.16 7.80
CA ALA A 72 12.24 2.99 8.42
C ALA A 72 13.12 2.18 7.48
N SER A 73 14.44 2.29 7.61
CA SER A 73 15.36 1.52 6.78
C SER A 73 15.14 0.02 6.99
N PHE A 74 15.06 -0.73 5.88
CA PHE A 74 14.81 -2.17 5.87
C PHE A 74 15.85 -2.93 6.69
N GLN A 75 15.38 -3.91 7.47
CA GLN A 75 16.22 -4.82 8.25
C GLN A 75 15.67 -6.24 8.19
N ALA A 76 16.57 -7.22 8.13
CA ALA A 76 16.24 -8.64 8.26
C ALA A 76 16.30 -9.07 9.74
N SER A 77 15.41 -8.51 10.56
CA SER A 77 15.31 -8.81 11.99
C SER A 77 13.87 -9.17 12.38
N ARG A 78 13.71 -9.88 13.51
CA ARG A 78 12.39 -10.25 14.04
C ARG A 78 11.57 -9.02 14.42
N GLU A 79 12.21 -8.01 14.98
CA GLU A 79 11.56 -6.75 15.37
C GLU A 79 11.03 -6.00 14.15
N TYR A 80 11.77 -6.01 13.03
CA TYR A 80 11.31 -5.41 11.79
C TYR A 80 10.15 -6.21 11.18
N ALA A 81 10.21 -7.55 11.24
CA ALA A 81 9.11 -8.41 10.82
C ALA A 81 7.84 -8.18 11.66
N GLN A 82 7.97 -7.97 12.97
CA GLN A 82 6.85 -7.64 13.87
C GLN A 82 6.15 -6.36 13.43
N ARG A 83 6.89 -5.30 13.11
CA ARG A 83 6.32 -4.05 12.59
C ARG A 83 5.52 -4.25 11.30
N ILE A 84 5.99 -5.14 10.41
CA ILE A 84 5.24 -5.49 9.19
C ILE A 84 3.96 -6.24 9.56
N TYR A 85 4.03 -7.19 10.48
CA TYR A 85 2.86 -7.96 10.93
C TYR A 85 1.80 -7.07 11.58
N ASP A 86 2.19 -6.19 12.50
CA ASP A 86 1.27 -5.31 13.24
C ASP A 86 0.45 -4.40 12.29
N GLN A 87 1.02 -4.02 11.14
CA GLN A 87 0.34 -3.18 10.15
C GLN A 87 -0.47 -3.97 9.11
N THR A 88 -0.12 -5.23 8.84
CA THR A 88 -0.66 -5.98 7.68
C THR A 88 -1.45 -7.23 8.04
N SER A 89 -1.27 -7.76 9.26
CA SER A 89 -1.79 -9.05 9.70
C SER A 89 -1.50 -10.19 8.70
N SER A 90 -0.32 -10.13 8.07
CA SER A 90 0.08 -11.08 7.03
C SER A 90 0.35 -12.46 7.60
N THR A 91 -0.46 -13.46 7.23
CA THR A 91 -0.29 -14.88 7.60
C THR A 91 1.05 -15.50 7.20
N ARG A 92 1.79 -14.87 6.28
CA ARG A 92 3.12 -15.34 5.87
C ARG A 92 4.22 -14.76 6.77
N ILE A 93 4.04 -13.53 7.23
CA ILE A 93 4.97 -12.90 8.18
C ILE A 93 4.75 -13.47 9.57
N ASP A 94 3.51 -13.79 9.94
CA ASP A 94 3.13 -14.46 11.19
C ASP A 94 4.00 -15.69 11.53
N LYS A 95 4.48 -16.41 10.51
CA LYS A 95 5.33 -17.60 10.67
C LYS A 95 6.77 -17.30 11.09
N VAL A 96 7.20 -16.05 11.00
CA VAL A 96 8.58 -15.61 11.27
C VAL A 96 8.66 -14.52 12.34
N VAL A 97 7.51 -14.14 12.91
CA VAL A 97 7.43 -13.31 14.12
C VAL A 97 7.22 -14.14 15.36
#